data_AF-A0A5D2XJ83-F1
#
_entry.id   AF-A0A5D2XJ83-F1
#
_cell.length_a   1.000
_cell.length_b   1.000
_cell.length_c   1.000
_cell.angle_alpha   90.00
_cell.angle_beta   90.00
_cell.angle_gamma   90.00
#
_symmetry.space_group_name_H-M   'P 1'
#
loop_
_entity.id
_entity.type
_entity.pdbx_description
1 polymer ?
#
loop_
_entity_poly.entity_id
_entity_poly.type
_entity_poly.pdbx_seq_one_letter_code
_entity_poly.pdbx_strand_id
1 'polypeptide(L)'
;MADDKPTLEPLLEWFEALIEGTIGQELETRALQGLIITKAEKGFIRTEFTIPSLAADVDGNWHGGAIATLMDIVGAIAIYSVLDHPAKSVDFSISYYSTAKIEGLICRKKWRSMQRFWETRASLYR
;
A
#
# COMPACT_ATOMS: atom_id res chain seq x y z
N MET A 1 12.71 30.71 -7.79
CA MET A 1 13.62 30.03 -6.84
C MET A 1 13.17 28.59 -6.78
N ALA A 2 14.08 27.68 -7.14
CA ALA A 2 14.00 26.21 -7.25
C ALA A 2 12.61 25.55 -7.40
N ASP A 3 12.38 24.94 -8.57
CA ASP A 3 11.45 23.83 -8.79
C ASP A 3 11.95 22.63 -7.97
N ASP A 4 11.70 22.65 -6.67
CA ASP A 4 12.02 21.55 -5.75
C ASP A 4 10.94 20.47 -5.94
N LYS A 5 11.13 19.64 -6.97
CA LYS A 5 10.28 18.48 -7.18
C LYS A 5 10.55 17.50 -6.02
N PRO A 6 9.52 17.08 -5.26
CA PRO A 6 9.73 16.11 -4.20
C PRO A 6 10.29 14.83 -4.81
N THR A 7 11.49 14.46 -4.39
CA THR A 7 12.20 13.27 -4.86
C THR A 7 11.58 12.06 -4.18
N LEU A 8 11.01 11.13 -4.96
CA LEU A 8 10.41 9.91 -4.40
C LEU A 8 11.45 8.88 -3.94
N GLU A 9 12.74 9.12 -4.17
CA GLU A 9 13.84 8.20 -3.85
C GLU A 9 13.85 7.73 -2.38
N PRO A 10 13.80 8.63 -1.36
CA PRO A 10 13.83 8.17 0.05
C PRO A 10 12.59 7.36 0.44
N LEU A 11 11.45 7.67 -0.17
CA LEU A 11 10.20 6.94 0.03
C LEU A 11 10.29 5.53 -0.56
N LEU A 12 10.86 5.41 -1.76
CA LEU A 12 11.07 4.13 -2.42
C LEU A 12 12.07 3.28 -1.65
N GLU A 13 13.20 3.86 -1.20
CA GLU A 13 14.19 3.16 -0.36
C GLU A 13 13.57 2.66 0.96
N TRP A 14 12.81 3.51 1.67
CA TRP A 14 12.11 3.10 2.88
C TRP A 14 11.13 1.96 2.60
N PHE A 15 10.44 2.02 1.46
CA PHE A 15 9.45 1.02 1.12
C PHE A 15 10.05 -0.31 0.68
N GLU A 16 11.14 -0.27 -0.08
CA GLU A 16 11.92 -1.46 -0.45
C GLU A 16 12.45 -2.13 0.83
N ALA A 17 13.01 -1.38 1.77
CA ALA A 17 13.46 -1.91 3.06
C ALA A 17 12.32 -2.57 3.86
N LEU A 18 11.08 -2.04 3.74
CA LEU A 18 9.90 -2.61 4.39
C LEU A 18 9.44 -3.92 3.72
N ILE A 19 9.48 -3.99 2.38
CA ILE A 19 9.15 -5.20 1.62
C ILE A 19 10.19 -6.31 1.87
N GLU A 20 11.47 -5.95 1.95
CA GLU A 20 12.56 -6.88 2.27
C GLU A 20 12.51 -7.39 3.72
N GLY A 21 11.72 -6.72 4.58
CA GLY A 21 11.66 -7.03 6.01
C GLY A 21 12.88 -6.56 6.79
N THR A 22 13.71 -5.69 6.18
CA THR A 22 14.84 -5.03 6.83
C THR A 22 14.35 -4.04 7.89
N ILE A 23 13.16 -3.47 7.67
CA ILE A 23 12.41 -2.65 8.63
C ILE A 23 10.96 -3.14 8.73
N GLY A 24 10.24 -2.72 9.78
CA GLY A 24 8.83 -3.06 10.00
C GLY A 24 8.60 -4.25 10.93
N GLN A 25 7.34 -4.50 11.26
CA GLN A 25 6.92 -5.64 12.08
C GLN A 25 6.65 -6.88 11.24
N GLU A 26 6.70 -8.07 11.86
CA GLU A 26 6.51 -9.36 11.19
C GLU A 26 5.22 -9.41 10.34
N LEU A 27 4.12 -8.84 10.82
CA LEU A 27 2.86 -8.79 10.08
C LEU A 27 2.97 -7.93 8.81
N GLU A 28 3.68 -6.80 8.88
CA GLU A 28 3.87 -5.88 7.75
C GLU A 28 4.73 -6.56 6.67
N THR A 29 5.85 -7.16 7.07
CA THR A 29 6.73 -7.90 6.16
C THR A 29 5.97 -9.04 5.46
N ARG A 30 5.20 -9.83 6.21
CA ARG A 30 4.40 -10.92 5.65
C ARG A 30 3.29 -10.44 4.72
N ALA A 31 2.66 -9.30 5.05
CA ALA A 31 1.59 -8.73 4.24
C ALA A 31 2.10 -8.08 2.94
N LEU A 32 3.35 -7.63 2.91
CA LEU A 32 3.97 -6.94 1.77
C LEU A 32 4.87 -7.83 0.91
N GLN A 33 5.19 -9.03 1.35
CA GLN A 33 6.07 -9.93 0.61
C GLN A 33 5.54 -10.17 -0.82
N GLY A 34 6.37 -9.90 -1.83
CA GLY A 34 6.01 -10.06 -3.24
C GLY A 34 5.26 -8.86 -3.85
N LEU A 35 5.21 -7.73 -3.15
CA LEU A 35 4.72 -6.47 -3.68
C LEU A 35 5.74 -5.81 -4.60
N ILE A 36 5.29 -5.35 -5.76
CA ILE A 36 6.11 -4.64 -6.74
C ILE A 36 5.43 -3.31 -7.05
N ILE A 37 6.17 -2.20 -6.89
CA ILE A 37 5.70 -0.90 -7.41
C ILE A 37 5.89 -0.91 -8.92
N THR A 38 4.80 -0.80 -9.68
CA THR A 38 4.84 -0.68 -11.13
C THR A 38 4.78 0.76 -11.61
N LYS A 39 4.24 1.66 -10.78
CA LYS A 39 4.19 3.10 -11.07
C LYS A 39 4.09 3.90 -9.77
N ALA A 40 4.92 4.94 -9.63
CA ALA A 40 4.81 5.92 -8.56
C ALA A 40 4.84 7.33 -9.17
N GLU A 41 3.81 8.12 -8.87
CA GLU A 41 3.64 9.52 -9.24
C GLU A 41 3.12 10.27 -8.01
N LYS A 42 3.25 11.60 -7.99
CA LYS A 42 2.73 12.41 -6.89
C LYS A 42 1.23 12.18 -6.70
N GLY A 43 0.84 11.62 -5.56
CA GLY A 43 -0.55 11.29 -5.25
C GLY A 43 -1.12 10.13 -6.08
N PHE A 44 -0.27 9.28 -6.66
CA PHE A 44 -0.71 8.07 -7.35
C PHE A 44 0.33 6.96 -7.29
N ILE A 45 -0.06 5.80 -6.79
CA ILE A 45 0.80 4.61 -6.75
C ILE A 45 0.02 3.44 -7.32
N ARG A 46 0.67 2.72 -8.23
CA ARG A 46 0.23 1.43 -8.73
C ARG A 46 1.21 0.37 -8.28
N THR A 47 0.68 -0.66 -7.66
CA THR A 47 1.44 -1.82 -7.24
C THR A 47 0.81 -3.09 -7.81
N GLU A 48 1.65 -4.07 -8.08
CA GLU A 48 1.25 -5.42 -8.41
C GLU A 48 1.64 -6.33 -7.26
N PHE A 49 0.74 -7.23 -6.89
CA PHE A 49 0.89 -8.01 -5.68
C PHE A 49 0.58 -9.48 -5.96
N THR A 50 1.55 -10.32 -5.65
CA THR A 50 1.33 -11.76 -5.58
C THR A 50 1.10 -12.12 -4.12
N ILE A 51 -0.05 -12.73 -3.81
CA ILE A 51 -0.39 -13.08 -2.43
C ILE A 51 0.62 -14.12 -1.90
N PRO A 52 1.41 -13.80 -0.87
CA PRO A 52 2.29 -14.79 -0.26
C PRO A 52 1.43 -15.79 0.51
N SER A 53 1.76 -17.08 0.40
CA SER A 53 1.06 -18.16 1.14
C SER A 53 1.08 -17.96 2.66
N LEU A 54 2.09 -17.22 3.15
CA LEU A 54 2.26 -16.86 4.56
C LEU A 54 1.24 -15.82 5.05
N ALA A 55 0.53 -15.15 4.13
CA ALA A 55 -0.56 -14.23 4.43
C ALA A 55 -1.95 -14.84 4.17
N ALA A 56 -2.03 -16.14 3.90
CA ALA A 56 -3.29 -16.84 3.71
C ALA A 56 -3.99 -17.14 5.06
N ASP A 57 -5.31 -17.22 5.04
CA ASP A 57 -6.14 -17.71 6.13
C ASP A 57 -6.22 -19.25 6.12
N VAL A 58 -6.99 -19.80 7.07
CA VAL A 58 -7.16 -21.25 7.25
C VAL A 58 -7.81 -21.95 6.04
N ASP A 59 -8.52 -21.20 5.20
CA ASP A 59 -9.20 -21.69 4.00
C ASP A 59 -8.35 -21.50 2.74
N GLY A 60 -7.12 -20.99 2.87
CA GLY A 60 -6.22 -20.69 1.76
C GLY A 60 -6.65 -19.46 0.95
N ASN A 61 -7.52 -18.61 1.49
CA ASN A 61 -7.80 -17.29 0.94
C ASN A 61 -6.86 -16.26 1.58
N TRP A 62 -6.79 -15.07 1.03
CA TRP A 62 -5.95 -14.04 1.61
C TRP A 62 -6.56 -13.49 2.91
N HIS A 63 -5.76 -13.47 3.98
CA HIS A 63 -6.23 -13.07 5.30
C HIS A 63 -6.67 -11.60 5.32
N GLY A 64 -7.87 -11.33 5.85
CA GLY A 64 -8.44 -9.98 5.91
C GLY A 64 -7.51 -8.94 6.57
N GLY A 65 -6.80 -9.34 7.62
CA GLY A 65 -5.81 -8.50 8.29
C GLY A 65 -4.57 -8.18 7.42
N ALA A 66 -4.16 -9.11 6.56
CA ALA A 66 -3.07 -8.87 5.62
C ALA A 66 -3.51 -7.88 4.51
N ILE A 67 -4.75 -8.01 4.03
CA ILE A 67 -5.36 -7.04 3.11
C ILE A 67 -5.41 -5.65 3.75
N ALA A 68 -5.88 -5.54 4.99
CA ALA A 68 -5.96 -4.27 5.71
C ALA A 68 -4.58 -3.62 5.86
N THR A 69 -3.58 -4.41 6.25
CA THR A 69 -2.18 -3.98 6.41
C THR A 69 -1.60 -3.47 5.10
N LEU A 70 -1.73 -4.20 3.99
CA LEU A 70 -1.30 -3.72 2.67
C LEU A 70 -1.99 -2.40 2.32
N MET A 71 -3.29 -2.30 2.55
CA MET A 71 -4.07 -1.13 2.18
C MET A 71 -3.69 0.12 2.95
N ASP A 72 -3.34 -0.03 4.23
CA ASP A 72 -2.84 1.03 5.09
C ASP A 72 -1.46 1.51 4.62
N ILE A 73 -0.53 0.57 4.41
CA ILE A 73 0.84 0.88 3.99
C ILE A 73 0.87 1.56 2.61
N VAL A 74 0.14 1.02 1.62
CA VAL A 74 0.01 1.67 0.29
C VAL A 74 -0.64 3.04 0.41
N GLY A 75 -1.54 3.22 1.38
CA GLY A 75 -2.13 4.52 1.69
C GLY A 75 -1.09 5.52 2.23
N ALA A 76 -0.29 5.09 3.21
CA ALA A 76 0.76 5.90 3.81
C ALA A 76 1.80 6.38 2.79
N ILE A 77 2.26 5.49 1.90
CA ILE A 77 3.26 5.81 0.87
C ILE A 77 2.70 6.85 -0.11
N ALA A 78 1.45 6.69 -0.53
CA ALA A 78 0.85 7.62 -1.46
C ALA A 78 0.61 9.00 -0.83
N ILE A 79 0.30 9.08 0.46
CA ILE A 79 0.24 10.37 1.18
C ILE A 79 1.65 10.97 1.29
N TYR A 80 2.66 10.16 1.62
CA TYR A 80 4.05 10.59 1.66
C TYR A 80 4.49 11.19 0.33
N SER A 81 4.10 10.58 -0.80
CA SER A 81 4.41 11.08 -2.15
C SER A 81 3.90 12.51 -2.43
N VAL A 82 2.95 13.00 -1.63
CA VAL A 82 2.37 14.35 -1.76
C VAL A 82 2.91 15.31 -0.70
N LEU A 83 3.03 14.85 0.55
CA LEU A 83 3.37 15.66 1.72
C LEU A 83 4.88 15.74 2.01
N ASP A 84 5.67 14.82 1.44
CA ASP A 84 7.11 14.70 1.66
C ASP A 84 7.51 14.52 3.14
N HIS A 85 6.58 14.01 3.96
CA HIS A 85 6.82 13.64 5.34
C HIS A 85 5.91 12.45 5.73
N PRO A 86 6.29 11.67 6.77
CA PRO A 86 5.46 10.58 7.26
C PRO A 86 4.06 11.07 7.67
N ALA A 87 3.03 10.36 7.22
CA ALA A 87 1.66 10.57 7.63
C ALA A 87 1.19 9.38 8.47
N LYS A 88 0.32 9.65 9.44
CA LYS A 88 -0.32 8.63 10.27
C LYS A 88 -1.76 8.48 9.85
N SER A 89 -2.20 7.24 9.63
CA SER A 89 -3.62 6.91 9.47
C SER A 89 -4.33 7.18 10.80
N VAL A 90 -5.36 8.01 10.77
CA VAL A 90 -6.16 8.39 11.96
C VAL A 90 -7.50 7.65 11.97
N ASP A 91 -8.02 7.34 10.78
CA ASP A 91 -9.23 6.55 10.56
C ASP A 91 -9.00 5.64 9.34
N PHE A 92 -9.40 4.38 9.46
CA PHE A 92 -9.25 3.38 8.41
C PHE A 92 -10.51 2.53 8.33
N SER A 93 -11.23 2.65 7.20
CA SER A 93 -12.41 1.86 6.91
C SER A 93 -12.17 1.03 5.65
N ILE A 94 -12.47 -0.26 5.73
CA ILE A 94 -12.33 -1.21 4.63
C ILE A 94 -13.62 -2.03 4.48
N SER A 95 -14.02 -2.29 3.24
CA SER A 95 -15.16 -3.15 2.92
C SER A 95 -14.69 -4.30 2.02
N TYR A 96 -14.97 -5.53 2.46
CA TYR A 96 -14.62 -6.74 1.74
C TYR A 96 -15.81 -7.19 0.88
N TYR A 97 -15.66 -7.11 -0.44
CA TYR A 97 -16.73 -7.45 -1.38
C TYR A 97 -16.67 -8.91 -1.87
N SER A 98 -15.49 -9.53 -1.84
CA SER A 98 -15.29 -10.92 -2.26
C SER A 98 -14.01 -11.50 -1.64
N THR A 99 -13.94 -12.83 -1.61
CA THR A 99 -12.73 -13.56 -1.18
C THR A 99 -11.63 -13.43 -2.23
N ALA A 100 -10.47 -12.96 -1.79
CA ALA A 100 -9.26 -12.92 -2.60
C ALA A 100 -8.56 -14.29 -2.56
N LYS A 101 -8.63 -15.04 -3.67
CA LYS A 101 -7.87 -16.28 -3.85
C LYS A 101 -6.40 -15.94 -4.13
N ILE A 102 -5.48 -16.87 -3.82
CA ILE A 102 -4.01 -16.73 -3.97
C ILE A 102 -3.55 -16.42 -5.42
N GLU A 103 -4.44 -16.47 -6.40
CA GLU A 103 -4.14 -16.12 -7.80
C GLU A 103 -4.16 -14.59 -7.99
N GLY A 104 -2.96 -14.00 -8.15
CA GLY A 104 -2.62 -12.67 -8.69
C GLY A 104 -3.65 -11.54 -8.51
N LEU A 105 -3.33 -10.54 -7.68
CA LEU A 105 -4.20 -9.38 -7.47
C LEU A 105 -3.53 -8.08 -7.93
N ILE A 106 -4.33 -7.23 -8.57
CA ILE A 106 -3.91 -5.88 -8.94
C ILE A 106 -4.54 -4.89 -7.96
N CYS A 107 -3.71 -4.18 -7.21
CA CYS A 107 -4.15 -3.07 -6.37
C CYS A 107 -4.13 -1.78 -7.20
N ARG A 108 -5.31 -1.18 -7.40
CA ARG A 108 -5.41 0.16 -8.00
C ARG A 108 -5.88 1.16 -6.95
N LYS A 109 -5.10 2.22 -6.76
CA LYS A 109 -5.46 3.35 -5.91
C LYS A 109 -5.53 4.62 -6.72
N LYS A 110 -6.61 5.38 -6.57
CA LYS A 110 -6.80 6.68 -7.22
C LYS A 110 -7.19 7.70 -6.16
N TRP A 111 -6.53 8.84 -6.20
CA TRP A 111 -6.61 9.85 -5.16
C TRP A 111 -7.39 11.07 -5.63
N ARG A 112 -8.13 11.70 -4.71
CA ARG A 112 -8.78 12.99 -4.91
C ARG A 112 -8.48 13.86 -3.68
N SER A 113 -7.74 14.95 -3.88
CA SER A 113 -7.48 15.92 -2.81
C SER A 113 -8.75 16.73 -2.50
N MET A 114 -9.11 16.87 -1.23
CA MET A 114 -10.24 17.69 -0.80
C MET A 114 -9.84 18.50 0.45
N GLN A 115 -9.34 19.72 0.20
CA GLN A 115 -9.09 20.90 1.06
C GLN A 115 -8.68 20.77 2.55
N ARG A 116 -9.12 19.77 3.34
CA ARG A 116 -8.77 19.55 4.76
C ARG A 116 -8.61 18.08 5.20
N PHE A 117 -9.02 17.10 4.40
CA PHE A 117 -8.88 15.67 4.71
C PHE A 117 -8.51 14.88 3.44
N TRP A 118 -7.72 13.83 3.58
CA TRP A 118 -7.35 12.93 2.49
C TRP A 118 -8.29 11.71 2.53
N GLU A 119 -9.18 11.56 1.54
CA GLU A 119 -9.97 10.33 1.36
C GLU A 119 -9.22 9.38 0.41
N THR A 120 -8.81 8.23 0.93
CA THR A 120 -8.12 7.19 0.17
C THR A 120 -9.13 6.16 -0.31
N ARG A 121 -9.34 6.04 -1.63
CA ARG A 121 -10.11 4.93 -2.21
C ARG A 121 -9.20 3.87 -2.79
N ALA A 122 -9.45 2.66 -2.32
CA ALA A 122 -8.64 1.50 -2.53
C ALA A 122 -9.51 0.39 -3.10
N SER A 123 -9.12 -0.15 -4.24
CA SER A 123 -9.85 -1.25 -4.84
C SER A 123 -8.88 -2.34 -5.29
N LEU A 124 -9.15 -3.55 -4.84
CA LEU A 124 -8.52 -4.76 -5.36
C LEU A 124 -9.38 -5.29 -6.50
N TYR A 125 -8.74 -5.58 -7.62
CA TYR A 125 -9.36 -6.23 -8.74
C TYR A 125 -8.56 -7.49 -9.10
N ARG A 126 -9.28 -8.46 -9.65
CA ARG A 126 -8.69 -9.56 -10.40
C ARG A 126 -8.39 -9.08 -11.82
#